data_AF-A0A1I5LA60-F1
#
_entry.id   AF-A0A1I5LA60-F1
#
_cell.length_a   1.000
_cell.length_b   1.000
_cell.length_c   1.000
_cell.angle_alpha   90.00
_cell.angle_beta   90.00
_cell.angle_gamma   90.00
#
_symmetry.space_group_name_H-M   'P 1'
#
loop_
_entity.id
_entity.type
_entity.pdbx_description
1 polymer ?
#
loop_
_entity_poly.entity_id
_entity_poly.type
_entity_poly.pdbx_seq_one_letter_code
_entity_poly.pdbx_strand_id
1 'polypeptide(L)'
;MIEERLRTLVRHIGATKLAEATTIKERQRWQTVATNRKVKTRIEDLEELLKVFPQYELWLWRGEVDPAKGQVSPGYEEADSNLPNQNAG
;
A
#
# COMPACT_ATOMS: atom_id res chain seq x y z
N MET A 1 -6.37 -2.67 -12.84
CA MET A 1 -6.95 -3.39 -11.68
C MET A 1 -5.92 -3.64 -10.58
N ILE A 2 -5.23 -4.78 -10.49
CA ILE A 2 -4.31 -5.05 -9.37
C ILE A 2 -3.01 -4.24 -9.42
N GLU A 3 -2.43 -4.07 -10.62
CA GLU A 3 -1.21 -3.27 -10.80
C GLU A 3 -1.45 -1.79 -10.44
N GLU A 4 -2.64 -1.27 -10.71
CA GLU A 4 -3.01 0.10 -10.35
C GLU A 4 -3.19 0.26 -8.83
N ARG A 5 -3.79 -0.73 -8.17
CA ARG A 5 -3.92 -0.76 -6.71
C ARG A 5 -2.55 -0.83 -6.05
N LEU A 6 -1.66 -1.69 -6.56
CA LEU A 6 -0.27 -1.76 -6.12
C LEU A 6 0.42 -0.38 -6.27
N ARG A 7 0.27 0.27 -7.43
CA ARG A 7 0.81 1.62 -7.66
C ARG A 7 0.31 2.62 -6.64
N THR A 8 -0.97 2.61 -6.33
CA THR A 8 -1.57 3.49 -5.32
C THR A 8 -1.00 3.21 -3.94
N LEU A 9 -0.87 1.95 -3.53
CA LEU A 9 -0.26 1.56 -2.26
C LEU A 9 1.20 2.01 -2.17
N VAL A 10 1.99 1.77 -3.20
CA VAL A 10 3.40 2.17 -3.21
C VAL A 10 3.56 3.69 -3.13
N ARG A 11 2.62 4.45 -3.72
CA ARG A 11 2.57 5.92 -3.61
C ARG A 11 2.16 6.39 -2.22
N HIS A 12 1.19 5.73 -1.61
CA HIS A 12 0.67 6.06 -0.28
C HIS A 12 1.70 5.74 0.81
N ILE A 13 2.27 4.52 0.80
CA ILE A 13 3.30 4.08 1.78
C ILE A 13 4.62 4.82 1.54
N GLY A 14 4.98 5.04 0.28
CA GLY A 14 6.21 5.67 -0.14
C GLY A 14 7.34 4.69 -0.42
N ALA A 15 8.08 4.96 -1.51
CA ALA A 15 9.17 4.11 -1.99
C ALA A 15 10.32 3.94 -0.99
N THR A 16 10.56 4.94 -0.12
CA THR A 16 11.60 4.87 0.91
C THR A 16 11.22 3.87 2.00
N LYS A 17 10.02 4.01 2.58
CA LYS A 17 9.50 3.13 3.63
C LYS A 17 9.40 1.68 3.16
N LEU A 18 8.97 1.47 1.90
CA LEU A 18 8.97 0.15 1.28
C LEU A 18 10.38 -0.42 1.12
N ALA A 19 11.35 0.36 0.67
CA ALA A 19 12.73 -0.09 0.55
C ALA A 19 13.35 -0.47 1.91
N GLU A 20 12.99 0.23 2.98
CA GLU A 20 13.48 -0.06 4.32
C GLU A 20 12.84 -1.33 4.89
N ALA A 21 11.52 -1.48 4.72
CA ALA A 21 10.75 -2.55 5.35
C ALA A 21 10.73 -3.86 4.56
N THR A 22 10.86 -3.81 3.23
CA THR A 22 10.89 -5.01 2.36
C THR A 22 12.32 -5.53 2.17
N THR A 23 12.45 -6.71 1.57
CA THR A 23 13.75 -7.25 1.12
C THR A 23 14.30 -6.46 -0.07
N ILE A 24 13.42 -5.84 -0.87
CA ILE A 24 13.79 -5.01 -2.02
C ILE A 24 14.28 -3.64 -1.52
N LYS A 25 15.59 -3.54 -1.26
CA LYS A 25 16.25 -2.30 -0.81
C LYS A 25 16.33 -1.20 -1.89
N GLU A 26 16.00 -1.55 -3.13
CA GLU A 26 16.01 -0.60 -4.25
C GLU A 26 14.79 0.32 -4.21
N ARG A 27 14.96 1.51 -3.60
CA ARG A 27 13.96 2.58 -3.66
C ARG A 27 13.52 2.91 -5.09
N GLN A 28 14.46 2.90 -6.04
CA GLN A 28 14.18 3.20 -7.44
C GLN A 28 13.23 2.17 -8.08
N ARG A 29 13.25 0.91 -7.61
CA ARG A 29 12.31 -0.13 -8.03
C ARG A 29 10.89 0.27 -7.66
N TRP A 30 10.67 0.61 -6.39
CA TRP A 30 9.37 1.07 -5.88
C TRP A 30 8.92 2.37 -6.55
N GLN A 31 9.84 3.29 -6.81
CA GLN A 31 9.51 4.52 -7.54
C GLN A 31 9.07 4.24 -8.98
N THR A 32 9.75 3.31 -9.66
CA THR A 32 9.38 2.86 -11.01
C THR A 32 8.02 2.16 -10.99
N VAL A 33 7.77 1.30 -10.01
CA VAL A 33 6.46 0.68 -9.80
C VAL A 33 5.39 1.77 -9.64
N ALA A 34 5.57 2.79 -8.81
CA ALA A 34 4.56 3.84 -8.59
C ALA A 34 4.32 4.77 -9.80
N THR A 35 5.35 5.07 -10.59
CA THR A 35 5.30 6.12 -11.62
C THR A 35 5.25 5.59 -13.05
N ASN A 36 5.93 4.48 -13.35
CA ASN A 36 6.12 4.01 -14.71
C ASN A 36 5.09 2.94 -15.07
N ARG A 37 4.00 3.35 -15.72
CA ARG A 37 2.93 2.46 -16.19
C ARG A 37 3.36 1.47 -17.29
N LYS A 38 4.49 1.72 -17.95
CA LYS A 38 5.03 0.81 -18.98
C LYS A 38 5.76 -0.39 -18.39
N VAL A 39 6.21 -0.28 -17.14
CA VAL A 39 6.89 -1.37 -16.43
C VAL A 39 5.83 -2.21 -15.72
N LYS A 40 5.75 -3.49 -16.10
CA LYS A 40 4.93 -4.47 -15.37
C LYS A 40 5.51 -4.73 -14.00
N THR A 41 4.64 -4.78 -13.00
CA THR A 41 5.03 -5.15 -11.63
C THR A 41 5.27 -6.66 -11.57
N ARG A 42 6.31 -7.08 -10.84
CA ARG A 42 6.56 -8.52 -10.62
C ARG A 42 5.65 -9.02 -9.51
N ILE A 43 5.44 -10.32 -9.52
CA ILE A 43 4.74 -11.00 -8.42
C ILE A 43 5.56 -10.85 -7.13
N GLU A 44 6.89 -10.92 -7.21
CA GLU A 44 7.80 -10.67 -6.09
C GLU A 44 7.57 -9.29 -5.43
N ASP A 45 7.33 -8.25 -6.23
CA ASP A 45 7.05 -6.89 -5.73
C ASP A 45 5.73 -6.88 -4.93
N LEU A 46 4.72 -7.66 -5.33
CA LEU A 46 3.46 -7.82 -4.58
C LEU A 46 3.67 -8.60 -3.29
N GLU A 47 4.34 -9.76 -3.37
CA GLU A 47 4.52 -10.66 -2.22
C GLU A 47 5.31 -9.98 -1.11
N GLU A 48 6.39 -9.29 -1.45
CA GLU A 48 7.19 -8.55 -0.47
C GLU A 48 6.40 -7.41 0.17
N LEU A 49 5.54 -6.73 -0.60
CA LEU A 49 4.67 -5.69 -0.05
C LEU A 49 3.65 -6.29 0.92
N LEU A 50 2.97 -7.39 0.54
CA LEU A 50 1.96 -8.04 1.40
C LEU A 50 2.58 -8.69 2.64
N LYS A 51 3.82 -9.16 2.55
CA LYS A 51 4.55 -9.71 3.69
C LYS A 51 4.79 -8.67 4.79
N VAL A 52 5.04 -7.42 4.40
CA VAL A 52 5.24 -6.30 5.32
C VAL A 52 3.92 -5.65 5.70
N PHE A 53 3.00 -5.54 4.76
CA PHE A 53 1.70 -4.87 4.91
C PHE A 53 0.52 -5.78 4.55
N PRO A 54 0.27 -6.85 5.33
CA PRO A 54 -0.80 -7.80 5.05
C PRO A 54 -2.21 -7.20 5.21
N GLN A 55 -2.32 -6.03 5.85
CA GLN A 55 -3.60 -5.32 6.00
C GLN A 55 -4.19 -4.83 4.67
N TYR A 56 -3.40 -4.74 3.61
CA TYR A 56 -3.89 -4.31 2.29
C TYR A 56 -4.17 -5.48 1.34
N GLU A 57 -4.04 -6.73 1.80
CA GLU A 57 -4.20 -7.92 0.95
C GLU A 57 -5.57 -7.97 0.28
N LEU A 58 -6.64 -7.86 1.07
CA LEU A 58 -8.01 -7.92 0.58
C LEU A 58 -8.28 -6.80 -0.43
N TRP A 59 -7.79 -5.60 -0.14
CA TRP A 59 -7.98 -4.45 -1.01
C TRP A 59 -7.16 -4.59 -2.30
N LEU A 60 -5.94 -5.09 -2.23
CA LEU A 60 -5.11 -5.32 -3.42
C LEU A 60 -5.78 -6.33 -4.35
N TRP A 61 -6.18 -7.49 -3.83
CA TRP A 61 -6.77 -8.58 -4.61
C TRP A 61 -8.20 -8.29 -5.07
N ARG A 62 -9.10 -7.97 -4.14
CA ARG A 62 -10.53 -7.81 -4.43
C ARG A 62 -10.95 -6.35 -4.62
N GLY A 63 -10.26 -5.41 -3.98
CA GLY A 63 -10.68 -4.01 -3.93
C GLY A 63 -11.69 -3.73 -2.83
N GLU A 64 -11.86 -4.69 -1.94
CA GLU A 64 -12.74 -4.63 -0.79
C GLU A 64 -11.91 -4.32 0.45
N VAL A 65 -12.55 -3.72 1.45
CA VAL A 65 -11.97 -3.46 2.76
C VAL A 65 -12.84 -4.13 3.81
N ASP A 66 -12.20 -4.69 4.84
CA ASP A 66 -12.85 -5.30 5.99
C ASP A 66 -12.12 -4.81 7.25
N PRO A 67 -12.43 -3.58 7.71
CA PRO A 67 -11.74 -2.98 8.86
C PRO A 67 -11.95 -3.80 10.13
N ALA A 68 -13.05 -4.56 10.24
CA ALA A 68 -13.30 -5.45 11.37
C ALA A 68 -12.28 -6.60 11.46
N LYS A 69 -11.69 -7.01 10.32
CA LYS A 69 -10.61 -8.00 10.25
C LYS A 69 -9.23 -7.36 10.10
N GLY A 70 -9.10 -6.04 10.26
CA GLY A 70 -7.86 -5.31 10.05
C GLY A 70 -7.44 -5.21 8.58
N GLN A 71 -8.35 -5.43 7.64
CA GLN A 71 -8.10 -5.28 6.21
C GLN A 71 -8.57 -3.90 5.76
N VAL A 72 -7.64 -3.01 5.44
CA VAL A 72 -7.92 -1.61 5.17
C VAL A 72 -7.46 -1.20 3.77
N SER A 73 -7.87 0.00 3.33
CA SER A 73 -7.35 0.61 2.12
C SER A 73 -6.47 1.80 2.50
N PRO A 74 -5.52 2.20 1.62
CA PRO A 74 -4.68 3.38 1.88
C PRO A 74 -5.51 4.63 2.18
N GLY A 75 -6.64 4.83 1.49
CA GLY A 75 -7.53 5.97 1.75
C GLY A 75 -8.28 5.91 3.10
N TYR A 76 -8.44 4.73 3.69
CA TYR A 76 -9.04 4.58 5.03
C TYR A 76 -8.06 5.01 6.13
N GLU A 77 -6.77 4.69 5.96
CA GLU A 77 -5.70 5.09 6.90
C GLU A 77 -5.48 6.61 6.90
N GLU A 78 -5.64 7.28 5.73
CA GLU A 78 -5.61 8.75 5.64
C GLU A 78 -6.80 9.41 6.34
N ALA A 79 -7.97 8.75 6.36
CA ALA A 79 -9.16 9.27 7.04
C ALA A 79 -9.09 9.10 8.56
N ASP A 80 -8.55 7.96 9.03
CA ASP A 80 -8.41 7.67 10.47
C ASP A 80 -7.31 8.53 11.12
N SER A 81 -6.20 8.78 10.41
CA SER A 81 -5.12 9.66 10.89
C SER A 81 -5.49 11.15 10.90
N ASN A 82 -6.55 11.54 10.19
CA ASN A 82 -7.07 12.91 10.12
C ASN A 82 -8.37 13.11 10.92
N LEU A 83 -8.69 12.25 11.89
CA LEU A 83 -9.66 12.62 12.92
C LEU A 83 -8.95 13.52 13.95
N PRO A 84 -9.05 14.87 13.87
CA PRO A 84 -8.73 15.68 15.02
C PRO A 84 -9.68 15.20 16.12
N ASN A 85 -9.10 14.72 17.22
CA ASN A 85 -9.74 14.44 18.50
C ASN A 85 -10.94 15.39 18.72
N GLN A 86 -12.14 15.00 18.30
CA GLN A 86 -13.36 15.73 18.59
C GLN A 86 -13.71 15.38 20.02
N ASN A 87 -13.02 16.07 20.94
CA ASN A 87 -13.43 16.24 22.31
C ASN A 87 -14.73 17.06 22.29
N ALA A 88 -15.85 16.38 22.08
CA ALA A 88 -17.16 16.94 22.40
C ALA A 88 -17.36 16.69 23.90
N GLY A 89 -17.10 17.75 24.67
CA GLY A 89 -17.36 17.81 26.12
C GLY A 89 -18.84 17.98 26.45
#